data_AF-A0A2G1XPC0-F1
#
_entry.id   AF-A0A2G1XPC0-F1
#
_cell.length_a   1.000
_cell.length_b   1.000
_cell.length_c   1.000
_cell.angle_alpha   90.00
_cell.angle_beta   90.00
_cell.angle_gamma   90.00
#
_symmetry.space_group_name_H-M   'P 1'
#
loop_
_entity.id
_entity.type
_entity.pdbx_description
1 polymer ?
#
loop_
_entity_poly.entity_id
_entity_poly.type
_entity_poly.pdbx_seq_one_letter_code
_entity_poly.pdbx_strand_id
1 'polypeptide(L)' 'MCGRYAASRRPEDLAGLFGVEKWEPEETLAPDWNVAPTKSVHAVLERPLKDAADRRPVRQ' A
#
# COMPACT_ATOMS: atom_id res chain seq x y z
N MET A 1 -8.90 16.81 11.40
CA MET A 1 -8.38 15.44 11.53
C MET A 1 -9.46 14.50 10.99
N CYS A 2 -9.23 13.81 9.87
CA CYS A 2 -10.24 12.94 9.26
C CYS A 2 -10.11 11.54 9.89
N GLY A 3 -11.12 11.07 10.61
CA GLY A 3 -11.08 9.79 11.33
C GLY A 3 -11.59 8.58 10.54
N ARG A 4 -12.17 8.80 9.35
CA ARG A 4 -12.75 7.76 8.49
C ARG A 4 -12.63 8.15 7.02
N TYR A 5 -12.52 7.16 6.13
CA TYR A 5 -12.43 7.37 4.68
C TYR A 5 -12.88 6.10 3.92
N ALA A 6 -12.93 6.20 2.58
CA ALA A 6 -13.20 5.07 1.70
C ALA A 6 -11.91 4.60 1.01
N ALA A 7 -11.71 3.29 0.95
CA ALA A 7 -10.66 2.59 0.24
C ALA A 7 -11.27 1.42 -0.55
N SER A 8 -11.72 1.69 -1.78
CA SER A 8 -12.42 0.72 -2.63
C SER A 8 -11.68 0.38 -3.93
N ARG A 9 -10.51 0.99 -4.17
CA ARG A 9 -9.68 0.69 -5.35
C ARG A 9 -8.99 -0.65 -5.18
N ARG A 10 -8.76 -1.32 -6.31
CA ARG A 10 -7.97 -2.54 -6.34
C ARG A 10 -6.50 -2.21 -6.10
N PRO A 11 -5.72 -3.08 -5.45
CA PRO A 11 -4.32 -2.81 -5.17
C PRO A 11 -3.48 -2.64 -6.45
N GLU A 12 -3.85 -3.27 -7.57
CA GLU A 12 -3.19 -3.09 -8.87
C GLU A 12 -3.33 -1.65 -9.39
N ASP A 13 -4.50 -1.04 -9.17
CA ASP A 13 -4.75 0.34 -9.57
C ASP A 13 -3.87 1.30 -8.75
N LEU A 14 -3.62 0.98 -7.48
CA LEU A 14 -2.67 1.73 -6.63
C LEU A 14 -1.23 1.51 -7.10
N ALA A 15 -0.82 0.26 -7.35
CA ALA A 15 0.53 -0.07 -7.81
C ALA A 15 0.87 0.64 -9.12
N GLY A 16 -0.07 0.63 -10.09
CA GLY A 16 0.08 1.34 -11.35
C GLY A 16 0.09 2.85 -11.18
N LEU A 17 -0.82 3.42 -10.38
CA LEU A 17 -0.91 4.87 -10.15
C LEU A 17 0.35 5.44 -9.52
N PHE A 18 0.94 4.72 -8.57
CA PHE A 18 2.13 5.17 -7.85
C PHE A 18 3.44 4.67 -8.47
N GLY A 19 3.40 3.83 -9.51
CA GLY A 19 4.61 3.24 -10.09
C GLY A 19 5.39 2.43 -9.07
N VAL A 20 4.70 1.53 -8.36
CA VAL A 20 5.31 0.61 -7.39
C VAL A 20 6.24 -0.35 -8.13
N GLU A 21 7.49 -0.43 -7.71
CA GLU A 21 8.53 -1.23 -8.36
C GLU A 21 8.64 -2.64 -7.75
N LYS A 22 8.35 -2.78 -6.45
CA LYS A 22 8.34 -4.08 -5.78
C LYS A 22 7.02 -4.30 -5.05
N TRP A 23 6.27 -5.29 -5.49
CA TRP A 23 5.00 -5.66 -4.87
C TRP A 23 4.79 -7.18 -4.94
N GLU A 24 4.69 -7.81 -3.78
CA GLU A 24 4.46 -9.26 -3.63
C GLU A 24 3.30 -9.45 -2.63
N PRO A 25 2.04 -9.33 -3.07
CA PRO A 25 0.89 -9.41 -2.18
C PRO A 25 0.64 -10.85 -1.71
N GLU A 26 0.62 -11.06 -0.40
CA GLU A 26 0.19 -12.33 0.22
C GLU A 26 -1.32 -12.35 0.46
N GLU A 27 -1.92 -11.17 0.68
CA GLU A 27 -3.34 -10.98 0.96
C GLU A 27 -3.87 -9.75 0.20
N THR A 28 -5.13 -9.82 -0.23
CA THR A 28 -5.86 -8.70 -0.83
C THR A 28 -6.96 -8.24 0.12
N LEU A 29 -6.95 -6.96 0.50
CA LEU A 29 -7.99 -6.37 1.33
C LEU A 29 -9.27 -6.17 0.49
N ALA A 30 -10.42 -6.47 1.07
CA ALA A 30 -11.70 -6.18 0.43
C ALA A 30 -11.95 -4.66 0.36
N PRO A 31 -12.63 -4.17 -0.68
CA PRO A 31 -13.10 -2.78 -0.75
C PRO A 31 -13.89 -2.38 0.49
N ASP A 32 -13.61 -1.20 1.04
CA ASP A 32 -14.32 -0.64 2.20
C ASP A 32 -14.66 0.84 1.96
N TRP A 33 -15.92 1.21 2.15
CA TRP A 33 -16.39 2.58 1.99
C TRP A 33 -16.41 3.38 3.29
N ASN A 34 -16.01 2.75 4.39
CA ASN A 34 -16.09 3.32 5.72
C ASN A 34 -14.98 2.80 6.67
N VAL A 35 -13.73 2.93 6.23
CA VAL A 35 -12.53 2.52 6.96
C VAL A 35 -12.47 3.20 8.33
N ALA A 36 -12.29 2.40 9.37
CA ALA A 36 -12.08 2.87 10.74
C ALA A 36 -10.57 2.89 11.08
N PRO A 37 -10.12 3.67 12.08
CA PRO A 37 -8.69 3.85 12.37
C PRO A 37 -7.89 2.57 12.67
N THR A 38 -8.54 1.50 13.12
CA THR A 38 -7.90 0.23 13.48
C THR A 38 -7.93 -0.82 12.37
N LYS A 39 -8.55 -0.53 11.22
CA LYS A 39 -8.59 -1.47 10.09
C LYS A 39 -7.28 -1.45 9.33
N SER A 40 -6.85 -2.61 8.86
CA SER A 40 -5.72 -2.74 7.92
C SER A 40 -6.05 -2.05 6.60
N VAL A 41 -5.05 -1.40 6.01
CA VAL A 41 -5.15 -0.70 4.73
C VAL A 41 -3.88 -0.86 3.90
N HIS A 42 -4.00 -0.65 2.58
CA HIS A 42 -2.84 -0.53 1.72
C HIS A 42 -2.09 0.78 1.99
N ALA A 43 -0.76 0.71 2.04
CA ALA A 43 0.12 1.86 2.17
C ALA A 43 1.26 1.72 1.15
N VAL A 44 1.56 2.81 0.44
CA VAL A 44 2.70 2.89 -0.47
C VAL A 44 3.86 3.53 0.27
N LEU A 45 5.03 2.89 0.23
CA LEU A 45 6.22 3.35 0.92
C LEU A 45 7.39 3.47 -0.06
N GLU A 46 8.23 4.49 0.12
CA GLU A 46 9.48 4.62 -0.60
C GLU A 46 10.63 4.50 0.39
N ARG A 47 11.26 3.32 0.41
CA ARG A 47 12.33 2.99 1.36
C ARG A 47 13.19 1.85 0.82
N PRO A 48 14.41 1.68 1.36
CA PRO A 48 15.22 0.50 1.04
C PRO A 48 14.45 -0.77 1.39
N LEU A 49 14.64 -1.83 0.59
CA LEU A 49 14.09 -3.13 0.92
C LEU A 49 14.71 -3.64 2.21
N LYS A 50 13.87 -4.27 3.02
CA LYS A 50 14.35 -4.96 4.20
C LYS A 50 15.36 -6.03 3.75
N ASP A 51 16.52 -6.04 4.39
CA ASP A 51 17.59 -7.02 4.17
C ASP A 51 18.27 -6.98 2.78
N ALA A 52 18.04 -5.95 1.96
CA ALA A 52 18.77 -5.78 0.70
C ALA A 52 20.20 -5.26 0.92
N ALA A 53 21.15 -5.83 0.17
CA ALA A 53 22.55 -5.38 0.17
C ALA A 53 22.68 -3.96 -0.40
N ASP A 54 21.92 -3.66 -1.45
CA ASP A 54 21.76 -2.31 -1.96
C ASP A 54 20.69 -1.56 -1.13
N ARG A 55 21.07 -0.39 -0.61
CA ARG A 55 20.19 0.48 0.18
C ARG A 55 19.49 1.55 -0.65
N ARG A 56 19.48 1.42 -1.98
CA ARG A 56 18.67 2.28 -2.84
C ARG A 56 17.19 2.18 -2.41
N PRO A 57 16.51 3.32 -2.17
CA PRO A 57 15.07 3.33 -1.96
C PRO A 57 14.33 2.81 -3.18
N VAL A 58 13.34 1.96 -2.96
CA VAL A 58 12.40 1.51 -3.98
C VAL A 58 10.98 1.71 -3.48
N ARG A 59 10.07 1.96 -4.40
CA ARG A 59 8.65 2.08 -4.07
C ARG A 59 8.01 0.70 -3.96
N GLN A 60 7.34 0.46 -2.83
CA GLN A 60 6.70 -0.81 -2.46
C GLN A 60 5.28 -0.60 -1.94
#